data_AF-A0A967G8R4-F1
#
_entry.id   AF-A0A967G8R4-F1
#
_cell.length_a   1.000
_cell.length_b   1.000
_cell.length_c   1.000
_cell.angle_alpha   90.00
_cell.angle_beta   90.00
_cell.angle_gamma   90.00
#
_symmetry.space_group_name_H-M   'P 1'
#
loop_
_entity.id
_entity.type
_entity.pdbx_description
1 polymer ?
#
loop_
_entity_poly.entity_id
_entity_poly.type
_entity_poly.pdbx_seq_one_letter_code
_entity_poly.pdbx_strand_id
1 'polypeptide(L)' 'MKNKVTVIGLGLMGSALVRTLSAANLKVTVWNRSPHKAQLFEPGTVTIADTIAEAVQASDIIVVC' A
#
# COMPACT_ATOMS: atom_id res chain seq x y z
N MET A 1 7.80 -15.52 7.91
CA MET A 1 7.16 -14.21 8.20
C MET A 1 6.89 -13.52 6.87
N LYS A 2 5.74 -12.85 6.68
CA LYS A 2 5.50 -12.04 5.47
C LYS A 2 6.21 -10.70 5.62
N ASN A 3 7.08 -10.33 4.68
CA ASN A 3 7.73 -9.02 4.69
C ASN A 3 6.68 -7.93 4.48
N LYS A 4 6.84 -6.80 5.19
CA LYS A 4 5.94 -5.64 5.11
C LYS A 4 6.50 -4.62 4.13
N VAL A 5 5.64 -4.06 3.29
CA VAL A 5 5.99 -3.01 2.34
C VAL A 5 4.88 -1.97 2.32
N THR A 6 5.27 -0.70 2.25
CA THR A 6 4.33 0.41 2.07
C THR A 6 4.46 0.98 0.67
N VAL A 7 3.33 1.19 0.00
CA VAL A 7 3.26 1.91 -1.27
C VAL A 7 2.57 3.26 -1.05
N ILE A 8 3.29 4.33 -1.33
CA ILE A 8 2.81 5.71 -1.28
C ILE A 8 2.54 6.15 -2.71
N GLY A 9 1.27 6.45 -2.99
CA GLY A 9 0.80 6.83 -4.32
C GLY A 9 0.10 5.70 -5.05
N LEU A 10 -1.15 5.98 -5.46
CA LEU A 10 -2.07 4.99 -6.05
C LEU A 10 -2.53 5.46 -7.44
N GLY A 11 -1.57 5.85 -8.27
CA GLY A 11 -1.78 6.03 -9.72
C GLY A 11 -1.89 4.68 -10.44
N LEU A 12 -1.79 4.69 -11.78
CA LEU A 12 -1.79 3.46 -12.57
C LEU A 12 -0.66 2.50 -12.15
N MET A 13 0.56 3.03 -12.04
CA MET A 13 1.73 2.24 -11.67
C MET A 13 1.70 1.82 -10.20
N GLY A 14 1.46 2.76 -9.26
CA GLY A 14 1.36 2.44 -7.84
C GLY A 14 0.33 1.34 -7.54
N SER A 15 -0.82 1.38 -8.22
CA SER A 15 -1.85 0.33 -8.07
C SER A 15 -1.43 -1.02 -8.65
N ALA A 16 -0.68 -1.03 -9.76
CA ALA A 16 -0.10 -2.25 -10.31
C ALA A 16 0.93 -2.86 -9.35
N LEU A 17 1.79 -2.04 -8.76
CA LEU A 17 2.77 -2.47 -7.75
C LEU A 17 2.08 -3.12 -6.54
N VAL A 18 1.04 -2.49 -6.00
CA VAL A 18 0.25 -3.06 -4.89
C VAL A 18 -0.27 -4.46 -5.24
N ARG A 19 -0.87 -4.63 -6.42
CA ARG A 19 -1.39 -5.94 -6.88
C ARG A 19 -0.27 -6.99 -6.97
N THR A 20 0.87 -6.63 -7.56
CA THR A 20 2.03 -7.53 -7.69
C THR A 20 2.59 -7.93 -6.33
N LEU A 21 2.77 -6.96 -5.42
CA LEU A 21 3.32 -7.20 -4.08
C LEU A 21 2.37 -8.07 -3.22
N SER A 22 1.07 -7.82 -3.29
CA SER A 22 0.06 -8.64 -2.62
C SER A 22 0.02 -10.07 -3.19
N ALA A 23 0.10 -10.23 -4.51
CA ALA A 23 0.17 -11.54 -5.17
C ALA A 23 1.44 -12.33 -4.79
N ALA A 24 2.55 -11.64 -4.53
CA ALA A 24 3.77 -12.20 -3.97
C ALA A 24 3.67 -12.52 -2.46
N ASN A 25 2.47 -12.45 -1.89
CA ASN A 25 2.16 -12.78 -0.51
C ASN A 25 2.84 -11.86 0.52
N LEU A 26 3.17 -10.62 0.15
CA LEU A 26 3.67 -9.58 1.05
C LEU A 26 2.52 -8.92 1.82
N LYS A 27 2.82 -8.33 2.99
CA LYS A 27 1.88 -7.48 3.71
C LYS A 27 2.02 -6.06 3.19
N VAL A 28 1.03 -5.60 2.42
CA VAL A 28 1.08 -4.28 1.79
C VAL A 28 0.25 -3.28 2.59
N THR A 29 0.90 -2.20 3.00
CA THR A 29 0.22 -0.98 3.46
C THR A 29 0.19 0.03 2.32
N VAL A 30 -0.91 0.77 2.18
CA VAL A 30 -1.05 1.80 1.14
C VAL A 30 -1.44 3.13 1.75
N TRP A 31 -0.95 4.20 1.13
CA TRP A 31 -1.43 5.55 1.39
C TRP A 31 -1.44 6.36 0.10
N ASN A 32 -2.42 7.23 -0.04
CA ASN A 32 -2.49 8.16 -1.17
C ASN A 32 -3.13 9.47 -0.73
N ARG A 33 -2.63 10.59 -1.26
CA ARG A 33 -3.18 11.93 -1.01
C ARG A 33 -4.69 12.02 -1.26
N SER A 34 -5.21 11.27 -2.22
CA SER A 34 -6.64 11.15 -2.50
C SER A 34 -7.15 9.80 -1.95
N PRO A 35 -7.82 9.79 -0.77
CA PRO A 35 -8.15 8.54 -0.05
C PRO A 35 -9.04 7.58 -0.83
N HIS A 36 -9.97 8.11 -1.65
CA HIS A 36 -10.88 7.29 -2.47
C HIS A 36 -10.15 6.31 -3.41
N LYS A 37 -8.90 6.59 -3.79
CA LYS A 37 -8.11 5.66 -4.63
C LYS A 37 -7.67 4.41 -3.87
N ALA A 38 -7.48 4.51 -2.56
CA ALA A 38 -7.15 3.35 -1.72
C ALA A 38 -8.35 2.44 -1.48
N GLN A 39 -9.57 3.00 -1.53
CA GLN A 39 -10.83 2.27 -1.38
C GLN A 39 -11.14 1.35 -2.57
N LEU A 40 -10.39 1.44 -3.68
CA LEU A 40 -10.51 0.55 -4.84
C LEU A 40 -9.93 -0.85 -4.61
N PHE A 41 -9.18 -1.05 -3.52
CA PHE A 41 -8.69 -2.36 -3.13
C PHE A 41 -9.74 -3.07 -2.28
N GLU A 42 -9.88 -4.39 -2.49
CA GLU A 42 -10.83 -5.20 -1.74
C GLU A 42 -10.48 -5.20 -0.24
N PRO A 43 -11.47 -5.08 0.66
CA PRO A 43 -11.23 -5.15 2.10
C PRO A 43 -10.44 -6.42 2.48
N GLY A 44 -9.38 -6.23 3.27
CA GLY A 44 -8.53 -7.32 3.74
C GLY A 44 -7.39 -7.72 2.79
N THR A 45 -7.32 -7.17 1.58
CA THR A 45 -6.18 -7.42 0.66
C THR A 45 -4.96 -6.54 0.94
N VAL A 46 -5.19 -5.36 1.50
CA VAL A 46 -4.16 -4.39 1.89
C VAL A 46 -4.57 -3.67 3.18
N THR A 47 -3.61 -3.10 3.88
CA THR A 47 -3.86 -2.14 4.97
C THR A 47 -3.89 -0.73 4.39
N ILE A 48 -4.96 0.02 4.61
CA ILE A 48 -5.04 1.43 4.21
C ILE A 48 -4.65 2.27 5.42
N ALA A 49 -3.59 3.07 5.31
CA ALA A 49 -3.21 4.02 6.34
C ALA A 49 -3.98 5.34 6.17
N ASP A 50 -4.35 5.99 7.28
CA ASP A 50 -5.09 7.25 7.25
C ASP A 50 -4.13 8.43 7.04
N THR A 51 -2.93 8.35 7.61
CA THR A 51 -1.88 9.36 7.45
C THR A 51 -0.61 8.81 6.80
N ILE A 52 0.17 9.69 6.18
CA ILE A 52 1.47 9.32 5.62
C ILE A 52 2.45 8.85 6.72
N ALA A 53 2.35 9.41 7.93
CA ALA A 53 3.19 9.03 9.07
C ALA A 53 2.90 7.58 9.50
N GLU A 54 1.63 7.20 9.60
CA GLU A 54 1.23 5.81 9.86
C GLU A 54 1.70 4.86 8.76
N ALA A 55 1.57 5.28 7.49
CA ALA A 55 2.02 4.49 6.35
C ALA A 55 3.53 4.19 6.45
N VAL A 56 4.33 5.22 6.71
CA VAL A 56 5.80 5.11 6.87
C VAL A 56 6.16 4.20 8.05
N GLN A 57 5.45 4.30 9.19
CA GLN A 57 5.74 3.47 10.37
C GLN A 57 5.33 2.01 10.20
N ALA A 58 4.45 1.68 9.25
CA ALA A 58 3.92 0.34 9.10
C ALA A 58 4.92 -0.67 8.50
N SER A 59 5.96 -0.21 7.80
CA SER A 59 6.87 -1.07 7.03
C SER A 59 8.31 -0.54 6.98
N ASP A 60 9.29 -1.44 6.98
CA ASP A 60 10.70 -1.09 6.81
C ASP A 60 11.07 -0.70 5.36
N ILE A 61 10.26 -1.15 4.39
CA ILE A 61 10.43 -0.85 2.96
C ILE A 61 9.29 0.05 2.50
N ILE A 62 9.64 1.17 1.88
CA ILE A 62 8.71 2.16 1.36
C ILE A 62 8.99 2.36 -0.12
N VAL A 63 7.94 2.24 -0.93
CA VAL A 63 7.96 2.50 -2.37
C VAL A 63 7.09 3.72 -2.64
N VAL A 64 7.64 4.72 -3.33
CA VAL A 64 6.92 5.95 -3.69
C VAL A 64 6.73 5.97 -5.20
N CYS A 65 5.49 6.13 -5.68
CA CYS A 65 5.14 6.04 -7.09
C CYS A 65 4.00 6.98 -7.52
#